data_AF-A0A914YSE7-F1
#
_entry.id   AF-A0A914YSE7-F1
#
_cell.length_a   1.000
_cell.length_b   1.000
_cell.length_c   1.000
_cell.angle_alpha   90.00
_cell.angle_beta   90.00
_cell.angle_gamma   90.00
#
_symmetry.space_group_name_H-M   'P 1'
#
loop_
_entity.id
_entity.type
_entity.pdbx_description
1 polymer ?
#
loop_
_entity_poly.entity_id
_entity_poly.type
_entity_poly.pdbx_seq_one_letter_code
_entity_poly.pdbx_strand_id
1 'polypeptide(L)'
;MSVKVNFTHRSRIFSGLFLVLVIVYYHFAHYSKRSNLFDNSRSCLSDAFQRVTLQNFLSEWLNLNKTIDKCNKELLKSMTIVGFQNSDETKFAIMPKYLDSTCNVITLGIGNDVLAEKQMSKQLSQCTFLGIDPDAKYSGNLYISDLKGVYVQGVVGLNGSTKAVPIEKNAPLYPNFSFENFISIYYPHHTLDYLLMDIEGDEWALMKDLIGMTSF
;
A
#
# COMPACT_ATOMS: atom_id res chain seq x y z
N MET A 1 -24.42 40.22 -54.46
CA MET A 1 -25.21 39.92 -53.24
C MET A 1 -24.59 38.68 -52.60
N SER A 2 -23.71 38.85 -51.61
CA SER A 2 -22.99 37.75 -50.95
C SER A 2 -23.51 37.58 -49.53
N VAL A 3 -24.07 36.41 -49.24
CA VAL A 3 -24.48 36.02 -47.89
C VAL A 3 -23.23 35.48 -47.17
N LYS A 4 -22.75 36.20 -46.16
CA LYS A 4 -21.76 35.68 -45.21
C LYS A 4 -22.49 34.85 -44.16
N VAL A 5 -22.21 33.55 -44.13
CA VAL A 5 -22.67 32.66 -43.05
C VAL A 5 -21.66 32.75 -41.90
N ASN A 6 -22.09 33.29 -40.77
CA ASN A 6 -21.30 33.36 -39.54
C ASN A 6 -21.33 32.00 -38.83
N PHE A 7 -20.17 31.37 -38.71
CA PHE A 7 -20.02 30.04 -38.12
C PHE A 7 -19.06 30.05 -36.93
N THR A 8 -19.36 30.77 -35.84
CA THR A 8 -18.42 30.82 -34.71
C THR A 8 -19.11 31.14 -33.37
N HIS A 9 -19.68 30.13 -32.70
CA HIS A 9 -19.65 30.00 -31.23
C HIS A 9 -20.23 28.67 -30.73
N ARG A 10 -21.36 28.20 -31.31
CA ARG A 10 -22.06 26.98 -30.87
C ARG A 10 -21.25 25.68 -31.06
N SER A 11 -20.48 25.57 -32.14
CA SER A 11 -19.71 24.36 -32.46
C SER A 11 -18.59 24.05 -31.44
N ARG A 12 -17.95 25.08 -30.87
CA ARG A 12 -16.87 24.90 -29.87
C ARG A 12 -17.37 24.44 -28.50
N ILE A 13 -18.59 24.83 -28.11
CA ILE A 13 -19.21 24.40 -26.84
C ILE A 13 -19.64 22.93 -26.94
N PHE A 14 -20.23 22.52 -28.07
CA PHE A 14 -20.61 21.12 -28.30
C PHE A 14 -19.40 20.17 -28.38
N SER A 15 -18.30 20.59 -29.01
CA SER A 15 -17.08 19.76 -29.05
C SER A 15 -16.43 19.62 -27.68
N GLY A 16 -16.43 20.70 -26.87
CA GLY A 16 -15.91 20.67 -25.50
C GLY A 16 -16.73 19.76 -24.58
N LEU A 17 -18.07 19.87 -24.64
CA LEU A 17 -18.96 19.02 -23.83
C LEU A 17 -18.84 17.54 -24.19
N PHE A 18 -18.73 17.23 -25.48
CA PHE A 18 -18.52 15.86 -25.95
C PHE A 18 -17.18 15.28 -25.46
N LEU A 19 -16.09 16.05 -25.53
CA LEU A 19 -14.78 15.62 -25.03
C LEU A 19 -14.81 15.33 -23.52
N VAL A 20 -15.46 16.19 -22.73
CA VAL A 20 -15.63 16.00 -21.29
C VAL A 20 -16.43 14.72 -20.99
N LEU A 21 -17.52 14.47 -21.72
CA LEU A 21 -18.33 13.25 -21.55
C LEU A 21 -17.55 11.97 -21.89
N VAL A 22 -16.72 12.00 -22.94
CA VAL A 22 -15.85 10.87 -23.30
C VAL A 22 -14.80 10.61 -22.21
N ILE A 23 -14.17 11.66 -21.68
CA ILE A 23 -13.18 11.53 -20.59
C ILE A 23 -13.84 10.97 -19.31
N VAL A 24 -15.01 11.51 -18.93
CA VAL A 24 -15.77 11.05 -17.77
C VAL A 24 -16.18 9.58 -17.94
N TYR A 25 -16.71 9.20 -19.10
CA TYR A 25 -17.04 7.82 -19.41
C TYR A 25 -15.82 6.90 -19.30
N TYR A 26 -14.67 7.31 -19.85
CA TYR A 26 -13.45 6.51 -19.80
C TYR A 26 -12.93 6.33 -18.37
N HIS A 27 -12.91 7.41 -17.57
CA HIS A 27 -12.56 7.32 -16.14
C HIS A 27 -13.53 6.44 -15.37
N PHE A 28 -14.84 6.59 -15.59
CA PHE A 28 -15.85 5.79 -14.90
C PHE A 28 -15.78 4.31 -15.30
N ALA A 29 -15.62 4.01 -16.59
CA ALA A 29 -15.45 2.65 -17.08
C ALA A 29 -14.16 2.00 -16.55
N HIS A 30 -13.06 2.76 -16.48
CA HIS A 30 -11.80 2.28 -15.93
C HIS A 30 -11.89 2.02 -14.41
N TYR A 31 -12.53 2.93 -13.65
CA TYR A 31 -12.77 2.76 -12.22
C TYR A 31 -13.66 1.55 -11.93
N SER A 32 -14.79 1.43 -12.65
CA SER A 32 -15.69 0.28 -12.55
C SER A 32 -14.98 -1.05 -12.83
N LYS A 33 -14.09 -1.08 -13.83
CA LYS A 33 -13.31 -2.28 -14.15
C LYS A 33 -12.33 -2.70 -13.04
N ARG A 34 -11.68 -1.75 -12.34
CA ARG A 34 -10.79 -2.07 -11.21
C ARG A 34 -11.55 -2.61 -10.01
N SER A 35 -12.66 -1.98 -9.61
CA SER A 35 -13.54 -2.48 -8.55
C SER A 35 -13.93 -3.94 -8.82
N ASN A 36 -14.39 -4.22 -10.04
CA ASN A 36 -14.80 -5.55 -10.43
C ASN A 36 -13.67 -6.60 -10.32
N LEU A 37 -12.40 -6.26 -10.53
CA LEU A 37 -11.30 -7.23 -10.40
C LEU A 37 -11.06 -7.66 -8.95
N PHE A 38 -11.04 -6.71 -8.02
CA PHE A 38 -10.90 -7.01 -6.59
C PHE A 38 -12.15 -7.70 -6.04
N ASP A 39 -13.34 -7.27 -6.45
CA ASP A 39 -14.61 -7.89 -6.06
C ASP A 39 -14.71 -9.34 -6.55
N ASN A 40 -14.29 -9.60 -7.79
CA ASN A 40 -14.24 -10.95 -8.35
C ASN A 40 -13.25 -11.86 -7.61
N SER A 41 -12.04 -11.34 -7.35
CA SER A 41 -11.02 -12.07 -6.56
C SER A 41 -11.55 -12.41 -5.17
N ARG A 42 -12.11 -11.41 -4.46
CA ARG A 42 -12.70 -11.56 -3.13
C ARG A 42 -13.84 -12.57 -3.13
N SER A 43 -14.78 -12.47 -4.07
CA SER A 43 -15.91 -13.41 -4.17
C SER A 43 -15.41 -14.84 -4.41
N CYS A 44 -14.48 -15.03 -5.34
CA CYS A 44 -13.89 -16.34 -5.62
C CYS A 44 -13.20 -16.96 -4.41
N LEU A 45 -12.39 -16.17 -3.69
CA LEU A 45 -11.71 -16.62 -2.47
C LEU A 45 -12.71 -16.93 -1.36
N SER A 46 -13.70 -16.07 -1.13
CA SER A 46 -14.77 -16.29 -0.15
C SER A 46 -15.51 -17.58 -0.44
N ASP A 47 -15.93 -17.81 -1.68
CA ASP A 47 -16.64 -19.03 -2.08
C ASP A 47 -15.76 -20.27 -1.89
N ALA A 48 -14.46 -20.17 -2.14
CA ALA A 48 -13.53 -21.27 -1.90
C ALA A 48 -13.38 -21.59 -0.41
N PHE A 49 -13.19 -20.58 0.43
CA PHE A 49 -13.07 -20.77 1.88
C PHE A 49 -14.37 -21.26 2.53
N GLN A 50 -15.54 -20.85 2.04
CA GLN A 50 -16.83 -21.34 2.54
C GLN A 50 -17.06 -22.84 2.27
N ARG A 51 -16.36 -23.42 1.29
CA ARG A 51 -16.41 -24.87 1.00
C ARG A 51 -15.45 -25.69 1.86
N VAL A 52 -14.62 -25.05 2.68
CA VAL A 52 -13.70 -25.74 3.59
C VAL A 52 -14.48 -26.27 4.78
N THR A 53 -14.34 -27.56 5.03
CA THR A 53 -14.89 -28.31 6.17
C THR A 53 -13.75 -28.97 6.93
N LEU A 54 -14.04 -29.48 8.13
CA LEU A 54 -13.04 -30.24 8.90
C LEU A 54 -12.54 -31.49 8.15
N GLN A 55 -13.38 -32.09 7.30
CA GLN A 55 -13.04 -33.29 6.56
C GLN A 55 -12.10 -33.02 5.37
N ASN A 56 -12.20 -31.87 4.70
CA ASN A 56 -11.35 -31.53 3.56
C ASN A 56 -10.24 -30.52 3.89
N PHE A 57 -10.18 -30.00 5.13
CA PHE A 57 -9.26 -28.96 5.55
C PHE A 57 -7.82 -29.20 5.08
N LEU A 58 -7.27 -30.39 5.32
CA LEU A 58 -5.89 -30.70 4.94
C LEU A 58 -5.68 -30.63 3.42
N SER A 59 -6.64 -31.14 2.65
CA SER A 59 -6.59 -31.10 1.18
C SER A 59 -6.70 -29.66 0.66
N GLU A 60 -7.61 -28.87 1.21
CA GLU A 60 -7.80 -27.47 0.83
C GLU A 60 -6.58 -26.62 1.23
N TRP A 61 -6.01 -26.87 2.41
CA TRP A 61 -4.77 -26.24 2.87
C TRP A 61 -3.61 -26.50 1.93
N LEU A 62 -3.40 -27.75 1.53
CA LEU A 62 -2.34 -28.12 0.57
C LEU A 62 -2.57 -27.53 -0.83
N ASN A 63 -3.81 -27.18 -1.18
CA ASN A 63 -4.16 -26.54 -2.45
C ASN A 63 -4.38 -25.02 -2.35
N LEU A 64 -4.11 -24.41 -1.19
CA LEU A 64 -4.39 -23.00 -0.94
C LEU A 64 -3.76 -22.09 -2.00
N ASN A 65 -2.48 -22.31 -2.33
CA ASN A 65 -1.78 -21.52 -3.35
C ASN A 65 -2.47 -21.61 -4.72
N LYS A 66 -2.91 -22.80 -5.14
CA LYS A 66 -3.62 -22.98 -6.42
C LYS A 66 -4.96 -22.24 -6.43
N THR A 67 -5.66 -22.25 -5.30
CA THR A 67 -6.92 -21.51 -5.14
C THR A 67 -6.69 -20.00 -5.22
N ILE A 68 -5.67 -19.51 -4.52
CA ILE A 68 -5.26 -18.10 -4.56
C ILE A 68 -4.89 -17.69 -5.99
N ASP A 69 -4.03 -18.45 -6.66
CA ASP A 69 -3.62 -18.19 -8.04
C ASP A 69 -4.80 -18.18 -9.01
N LYS A 70 -5.73 -19.12 -8.85
CA LYS A 70 -6.95 -19.20 -9.67
C LYS A 70 -7.81 -17.96 -9.49
N CYS A 71 -8.09 -17.56 -8.25
CA CYS A 71 -8.95 -16.42 -7.96
C CYS A 71 -8.31 -15.07 -8.31
N ASN A 72 -6.98 -14.98 -8.23
CA ASN A 72 -6.24 -13.74 -8.46
C ASN A 72 -5.67 -13.62 -9.87
N LYS A 73 -5.79 -14.63 -10.74
CA LYS A 73 -5.15 -14.67 -12.06
C LYS A 73 -5.30 -13.38 -12.88
N GLU A 74 -6.51 -12.87 -13.04
CA GLU A 74 -6.76 -11.66 -13.84
C GLU A 74 -6.37 -10.38 -13.09
N LEU A 75 -6.48 -10.38 -11.75
CA LEU A 75 -6.02 -9.28 -10.91
C LEU A 75 -4.50 -9.10 -11.02
N LEU A 76 -3.74 -10.19 -10.83
CA LEU A 76 -2.28 -10.19 -10.89
C LEU A 76 -1.75 -9.82 -12.28
N LYS A 77 -2.39 -10.29 -13.35
CA LYS A 77 -2.05 -9.87 -14.73
C LYS A 77 -2.24 -8.38 -14.98
N SER A 78 -3.12 -7.73 -14.23
CA SER A 78 -3.41 -6.30 -14.39
C SER A 78 -2.41 -5.39 -13.65
N MET A 79 -1.53 -5.98 -12.83
CA MET A 79 -0.61 -5.27 -11.94
C MET A 79 0.84 -5.58 -12.30
N THR A 80 1.71 -4.61 -12.08
CA THR A 80 3.16 -4.81 -12.14
C THR A 80 3.65 -5.03 -10.71
N ILE A 81 3.83 -6.28 -10.31
CA ILE A 81 4.33 -6.63 -8.98
C ILE A 81 5.84 -6.83 -9.08
N VAL A 82 6.59 -6.14 -8.23
CA VAL A 82 8.06 -6.24 -8.14
C VAL A 82 8.44 -6.72 -6.75
N GLY A 83 9.34 -7.70 -6.69
CA GLY A 83 9.96 -8.14 -5.45
C GLY A 83 11.28 -7.42 -5.21
N PHE A 84 11.47 -6.95 -3.99
CA PHE A 84 12.69 -6.33 -3.49
C PHE A 84 13.30 -7.23 -2.43
N GLN A 85 14.52 -7.67 -2.67
CA GLN A 85 15.16 -8.72 -1.87
C GLN A 85 15.95 -8.10 -0.71
N ASN A 86 15.62 -8.51 0.52
CA ASN A 86 16.43 -8.41 1.72
C ASN A 86 17.30 -9.68 1.88
N SER A 87 18.13 -9.71 2.91
CA SER A 87 19.03 -10.84 3.19
C SER A 87 18.31 -12.18 3.39
N ASP A 88 17.07 -12.13 3.86
CA ASP A 88 16.29 -13.25 4.38
C ASP A 88 14.85 -13.28 3.85
N GLU A 89 14.25 -12.14 3.47
CA GLU A 89 12.95 -12.10 2.81
C GLU A 89 12.89 -11.30 1.51
N THR A 90 11.76 -11.40 0.80
CA THR A 90 11.41 -10.55 -0.34
C THR A 90 10.19 -9.70 0.02
N LYS A 91 10.34 -8.37 -0.03
CA LYS A 91 9.22 -7.42 0.11
C LYS A 91 8.64 -7.13 -1.29
N PHE A 92 7.33 -7.31 -1.47
CA PHE A 92 6.67 -7.11 -2.76
C PHE A 92 5.90 -5.79 -2.80
N ALA A 93 5.99 -5.07 -3.92
CA ALA A 93 5.21 -3.85 -4.15
C ALA A 93 4.50 -3.89 -5.51
N ILE A 94 3.32 -3.27 -5.57
CA ILE A 94 2.63 -2.98 -6.83
C ILE A 94 3.17 -1.65 -7.35
N MET A 95 3.85 -1.69 -8.49
CA MET A 95 4.43 -0.50 -9.11
C MET A 95 3.34 0.36 -9.75
N PRO A 96 3.46 1.70 -9.67
CA PRO A 96 2.50 2.57 -10.31
C PRO A 96 2.69 2.47 -11.83
N LYS A 97 1.60 2.65 -12.57
CA LYS A 97 1.65 2.65 -14.04
C LYS A 97 2.41 3.87 -14.58
N TYR A 98 2.41 4.96 -13.83
CA TYR A 98 3.06 6.22 -14.14
C TYR A 98 3.78 6.72 -12.88
N LEU A 99 5.02 7.22 -13.02
CA LEU A 99 5.87 7.70 -11.93
C LEU A 99 5.78 9.23 -11.74
N ASP A 100 4.64 9.81 -12.11
CA ASP A 100 4.43 11.25 -12.24
C ASP A 100 3.94 11.94 -10.95
N SER A 101 3.58 11.17 -9.92
CA SER A 101 3.18 11.69 -8.61
C SER A 101 4.20 11.35 -7.53
N THR A 102 4.45 12.31 -6.63
CA THR A 102 5.12 12.03 -5.35
C THR A 102 4.34 10.94 -4.61
N CYS A 103 5.05 10.01 -4.00
CA CYS A 103 4.43 8.95 -3.21
C CYS A 103 5.13 8.76 -1.88
N ASN A 104 4.51 7.98 -1.01
CA ASN A 104 4.88 7.90 0.38
C ASN A 104 5.01 6.45 0.82
N VAL A 105 6.19 6.12 1.31
CA VAL A 105 6.55 4.78 1.77
C VAL A 105 6.78 4.84 3.27
N ILE A 106 5.99 4.04 4.01
CA ILE A 106 6.15 3.87 5.45
C ILE A 106 6.68 2.47 5.71
N THR A 107 7.77 2.39 6.46
CA THR A 107 8.34 1.13 6.97
C THR A 107 8.10 1.06 8.48
N LEU A 108 7.31 0.08 8.92
CA LEU A 108 7.14 -0.26 10.32
C LEU A 108 8.05 -1.43 10.66
N GLY A 109 8.98 -1.22 11.59
CA GLY A 109 10.06 -2.18 11.86
C GLY A 109 11.06 -2.16 10.71
N ILE A 110 12.12 -1.36 10.88
CA ILE A 110 13.18 -1.26 9.87
C ILE A 110 14.09 -2.48 9.97
N GLY A 111 14.34 -2.94 11.19
CA GLY A 111 15.28 -4.02 11.45
C GLY A 111 16.71 -3.67 11.05
N ASN A 112 17.52 -4.70 10.81
CA ASN A 112 18.95 -4.56 10.55
C ASN A 112 19.31 -4.56 9.05
N ASP A 113 18.32 -4.66 8.16
CA ASP A 113 18.50 -4.66 6.71
C ASP A 113 17.48 -3.74 6.02
N VAL A 114 18.02 -2.79 5.23
CA VAL A 114 17.25 -1.80 4.45
C VAL A 114 17.43 -2.00 2.95
N LEU A 115 17.93 -3.16 2.51
CA LEU A 115 18.26 -3.41 1.12
C LEU A 115 17.03 -3.34 0.21
N ALA A 116 15.88 -3.86 0.65
CA ALA A 116 14.62 -3.79 -0.07
C ALA A 116 14.17 -2.34 -0.25
N GLU A 117 14.19 -1.53 0.82
CA GLU A 117 13.85 -0.11 0.79
C GLU A 117 14.81 0.68 -0.13
N LYS A 118 16.10 0.34 -0.13
CA LYS A 118 17.09 0.92 -1.05
C LYS A 118 16.83 0.55 -2.50
N GLN A 119 16.44 -0.69 -2.79
CA GLN A 119 16.09 -1.10 -4.14
C GLN A 119 14.80 -0.41 -4.59
N MET A 120 13.82 -0.31 -3.70
CA MET A 120 12.54 0.35 -3.92
C MET A 120 12.72 1.84 -4.20
N SER A 121 13.51 2.55 -3.40
CA SER A 121 13.80 3.99 -3.59
C SER A 121 14.51 4.31 -4.91
N LYS A 122 15.31 3.38 -5.44
CA LYS A 122 15.90 3.54 -6.79
C LYS A 122 14.86 3.49 -7.90
N GLN A 123 13.80 2.69 -7.73
CA GLN A 123 12.72 2.57 -8.71
C GLN A 123 11.61 3.61 -8.49
N LEU A 124 11.46 4.08 -7.25
CA LEU A 124 10.46 5.05 -6.80
C LEU A 124 11.16 6.32 -6.28
N SER A 125 12.03 6.89 -7.11
CA SER A 125 12.88 8.03 -6.73
C SER A 125 12.12 9.30 -6.35
N GLN A 126 10.86 9.41 -6.77
CA GLN A 126 9.97 10.52 -6.44
C GLN A 126 9.29 10.38 -5.07
N CYS A 127 9.52 9.26 -4.38
CA CYS A 127 8.83 8.94 -3.14
C CYS A 127 9.64 9.29 -1.91
N THR A 128 8.93 9.64 -0.84
CA THR A 128 9.52 9.86 0.47
C THR A 128 9.43 8.59 1.31
N PHE A 129 10.50 8.29 2.04
CA PHE A 129 10.63 7.10 2.86
C PHE A 129 10.67 7.51 4.33
N LEU A 130 9.72 7.00 5.12
CA LEU A 130 9.61 7.19 6.55
C LEU A 130 9.68 5.84 7.25
N GLY A 131 10.67 5.64 8.10
CA GLY A 131 10.85 4.42 8.85
C GLY A 131 10.69 4.66 10.35
N ILE A 132 10.07 3.71 11.04
CA ILE A 132 9.99 3.69 12.50
C ILE A 132 10.54 2.39 13.05
N ASP A 133 11.49 2.53 13.98
CA ASP A 133 12.14 1.42 14.65
C ASP A 133 12.70 1.88 16.01
N PRO A 134 12.75 1.04 17.04
CA PRO A 134 13.33 1.39 18.34
C PRO A 134 14.85 1.59 18.32
N ASP A 135 15.59 0.87 17.47
CA ASP A 135 17.05 0.92 17.46
C ASP A 135 17.57 2.07 16.59
N ALA A 136 17.83 3.20 17.23
CA ALA A 136 18.39 4.38 16.55
C ALA A 136 19.84 4.18 16.10
N LYS A 137 20.61 3.31 16.76
CA LYS A 137 22.04 3.17 16.49
C LYS A 137 22.29 2.37 15.22
N TYR A 138 21.52 1.30 15.02
CA TYR A 138 21.65 0.44 13.85
C TYR A 138 20.61 0.81 12.80
N SER A 139 19.34 0.51 13.04
CA SER A 139 18.23 0.72 12.09
C SER A 139 18.12 2.19 11.65
N GLY A 140 18.16 3.11 12.62
CA GLY A 140 18.08 4.55 12.35
C GLY A 140 19.24 5.07 11.51
N ASN A 141 20.47 4.63 11.80
CA ASN A 141 21.64 5.02 11.03
C ASN A 141 21.54 4.50 9.59
N LEU A 142 21.21 3.23 9.39
CA LEU A 142 21.05 2.64 8.04
C LEU A 142 20.00 3.38 7.21
N TYR A 143 18.85 3.71 7.82
CA TYR A 143 17.75 4.39 7.13
C TYR A 143 18.10 5.83 6.75
N ILE A 144 18.84 6.55 7.60
CA ILE A 144 19.26 7.92 7.32
C ILE A 144 20.46 7.94 6.36
N SER A 145 21.52 7.19 6.65
CA SER A 145 22.79 7.30 5.92
C SER A 145 22.70 6.70 4.54
N ASP A 146 22.07 5.53 4.42
CA ASP A 146 22.18 4.76 3.20
C ASP A 146 20.94 4.87 2.30
N LEU A 147 19.75 5.03 2.90
CA LEU A 147 18.50 5.25 2.19
C LEU A 147 18.17 6.75 2.02
N LYS A 148 18.72 7.62 2.88
CA LYS A 148 18.36 9.05 2.97
C LYS A 148 16.87 9.28 3.31
N GLY A 149 16.29 8.35 4.07
CA GLY A 149 14.93 8.45 4.57
C GLY A 149 14.82 9.29 5.84
N VAL A 150 13.59 9.47 6.29
CA VAL A 150 13.27 10.04 7.60
C VAL A 150 13.12 8.89 8.60
N TYR A 151 13.75 9.02 9.76
CA TYR A 151 13.71 8.01 10.82
C TYR A 151 12.99 8.55 12.06
N VAL A 152 12.12 7.73 12.64
CA VAL A 152 11.47 7.98 13.92
C VAL A 152 11.84 6.86 14.89
N GLN A 153 12.34 7.23 16.06
CA GLN A 153 12.59 6.27 17.13
C GLN A 153 11.31 5.93 17.87
N GLY A 154 10.87 4.68 17.80
CA GLY A 154 9.66 4.22 18.47
C GLY A 154 9.16 2.88 17.96
N VAL A 155 8.01 2.47 18.47
CA VAL A 155 7.28 1.27 18.03
C VAL A 155 5.86 1.62 17.65
N VAL A 156 5.27 0.85 16.75
CA VAL A 156 3.86 0.99 16.34
C VAL A 156 3.10 -0.29 16.69
N GLY A 157 1.98 -0.16 17.40
CA GLY A 157 1.15 -1.30 17.77
C GLY A 157 -0.28 -0.89 18.18
N LEU A 158 -1.17 -1.88 18.30
CA LEU A 158 -2.63 -1.69 18.46
C LEU A 158 -3.07 -0.75 19.59
N ASN A 159 -2.35 -0.73 20.71
CA ASN A 159 -2.72 0.04 21.90
C ASN A 159 -1.70 1.14 22.24
N GLY A 160 -1.00 1.66 21.23
CA GLY A 160 0.01 2.68 21.47
C GLY A 160 -0.59 3.96 22.06
N SER A 161 -0.10 4.33 23.24
CA SER A 161 -0.64 5.42 24.07
C SER A 161 0.28 6.63 24.14
N THR A 162 1.27 6.74 23.24
CA THR A 162 2.46 7.61 23.29
C THR A 162 3.37 7.39 24.52
N LYS A 163 3.01 6.45 25.40
CA LYS A 163 3.82 6.05 26.56
C LYS A 163 4.92 5.11 26.13
N ALA A 164 6.03 5.17 26.86
CA ALA A 164 7.21 4.38 26.56
C ALA A 164 7.03 2.93 27.03
N VAL A 165 7.22 1.94 26.15
CA VAL A 165 7.09 0.50 26.46
C VAL A 165 8.42 -0.23 26.23
N PRO A 166 8.74 -1.25 27.04
CA PRO A 166 9.89 -2.11 26.77
C PRO A 166 9.50 -3.15 25.71
N ILE A 167 10.38 -3.36 24.73
CA ILE A 167 10.18 -4.38 23.67
C ILE A 167 10.49 -5.78 24.19
N GLU A 168 11.46 -5.87 25.10
CA GLU A 168 11.82 -7.10 25.81
C GLU A 168 11.96 -6.83 27.30
N LYS A 169 11.98 -7.90 28.11
CA LYS A 169 12.20 -7.80 29.55
C LYS A 169 13.58 -7.16 29.81
N ASN A 170 13.58 -5.96 30.40
CA ASN A 170 14.75 -5.09 30.64
C ASN A 170 15.25 -4.27 29.44
N ALA A 171 14.48 -4.17 28.35
CA ALA A 171 14.79 -3.25 27.27
C ALA A 171 14.56 -1.78 27.67
N PRO A 172 15.22 -0.81 27.02
CA PRO A 172 14.86 0.59 27.11
C PRO A 172 13.39 0.81 26.74
N LEU A 173 12.79 1.84 27.32
CA LEU A 173 11.41 2.21 27.01
C LEU A 173 11.39 3.09 25.75
N TYR A 174 10.56 2.73 24.76
CA TYR A 174 10.43 3.48 23.51
C TYR A 174 9.01 4.02 23.34
N PRO A 175 8.83 5.22 22.76
CA PRO A 175 7.51 5.74 22.44
C PRO A 175 6.69 4.71 21.66
N ASN A 176 5.50 4.40 22.16
CA ASN A 176 4.57 3.47 21.53
C ASN A 176 3.42 4.24 20.89
N PHE A 177 3.34 4.20 19.57
CA PHE A 177 2.29 4.85 18.79
C PHE A 177 1.23 3.83 18.37
N SER A 178 -0.04 4.20 18.46
CA SER A 178 -1.04 3.53 17.62
C SER A 178 -0.74 3.89 16.17
N PHE A 179 -1.12 3.03 15.23
CA PHE A 179 -0.92 3.32 13.82
C PHE A 179 -1.59 4.63 13.40
N GLU A 180 -2.84 4.86 13.84
CA GLU A 180 -3.56 6.11 13.62
C GLU A 180 -2.82 7.34 14.18
N ASN A 181 -2.29 7.25 15.41
CA ASN A 181 -1.53 8.33 16.02
C ASN A 181 -0.21 8.58 15.27
N PHE A 182 0.47 7.53 14.83
CA PHE A 182 1.70 7.66 14.05
C PHE A 182 1.43 8.38 12.72
N ILE A 183 0.42 7.93 11.97
CA ILE A 183 0.04 8.53 10.69
C ILE A 183 -0.42 9.98 10.88
N SER A 184 -1.24 10.27 11.87
CA SER A 184 -1.71 11.65 12.11
C SER A 184 -0.61 12.61 12.53
N ILE A 185 0.42 12.16 13.27
CA ILE A 185 1.54 13.00 13.71
C ILE A 185 2.52 13.26 12.56
N TYR A 186 2.94 12.18 11.89
CA TYR A 186 4.05 12.26 10.93
C TYR A 186 3.57 12.41 9.47
N TYR A 187 2.27 12.18 9.22
CA TYR A 187 1.65 12.11 7.89
C TYR A 187 0.26 12.80 7.78
N PRO A 188 -0.02 13.95 8.44
CA PRO A 188 -1.38 14.51 8.58
C PRO A 188 -2.09 14.92 7.28
N HIS A 189 -1.37 15.03 6.15
CA HIS A 189 -1.90 15.57 4.89
C HIS A 189 -1.52 14.75 3.66
N HIS A 190 -1.11 13.50 3.86
CA HIS A 190 -0.54 12.68 2.81
C HIS A 190 -1.27 11.33 2.71
N THR A 191 -1.43 10.84 1.48
CA THR A 191 -1.91 9.48 1.24
C THR A 191 -0.81 8.49 1.56
N LEU A 192 -1.17 7.38 2.23
CA LEU A 192 -0.30 6.24 2.39
C LEU A 192 -0.34 5.40 1.11
N ASP A 193 0.75 5.41 0.34
CA ASP A 193 0.83 4.67 -0.92
C ASP A 193 1.43 3.27 -0.72
N TYR A 194 2.45 3.19 0.14
CA TYR A 194 3.13 1.94 0.48
C TYR A 194 3.31 1.80 1.98
N LEU A 195 2.88 0.66 2.51
CA LEU A 195 3.11 0.25 3.89
C LEU A 195 3.90 -1.05 3.89
N LEU A 196 5.14 -0.99 4.37
CA LEU A 196 5.98 -2.14 4.64
C LEU A 196 5.88 -2.45 6.13
N MET A 197 5.52 -3.68 6.48
CA MET A 197 5.33 -4.10 7.88
C MET A 197 6.23 -5.29 8.16
N ASP A 198 7.09 -5.13 9.16
CA ASP A 198 7.98 -6.15 9.69
C ASP A 198 8.18 -5.91 11.19
N ILE A 199 7.12 -6.11 11.95
CA ILE A 199 7.01 -5.74 13.37
C ILE A 199 6.98 -6.97 14.28
N GLU A 200 7.65 -8.04 13.86
CA GLU A 200 7.97 -9.22 14.66
C GLU A 200 6.73 -9.89 15.30
N GLY A 201 5.62 -9.98 14.57
CA GLY A 201 4.45 -10.77 14.93
C GLY A 201 3.17 -9.99 15.24
N ASP A 202 3.25 -8.65 15.35
CA ASP A 202 2.08 -7.79 15.57
C ASP A 202 1.36 -7.39 14.27
N GLU A 203 1.80 -7.87 13.09
CA GLU A 203 1.23 -7.51 11.78
C GLU A 203 -0.23 -7.94 11.66
N TRP A 204 -0.57 -9.13 12.17
CA TRP A 204 -1.96 -9.62 12.14
C TRP A 204 -2.89 -8.76 12.97
N ALA A 205 -2.37 -8.28 14.09
CA ALA A 205 -3.08 -7.39 14.98
C ALA A 205 -3.34 -6.06 14.25
N LEU A 206 -2.28 -5.42 13.76
CA LEU A 206 -2.34 -4.16 13.00
C LEU A 206 -3.23 -4.23 11.75
N MET A 207 -3.20 -5.35 11.02
CA MET A 207 -4.01 -5.52 9.81
C MET A 207 -5.51 -5.47 10.10
N LYS A 208 -5.96 -5.90 11.28
CA LYS A 208 -7.38 -5.78 11.67
C LYS A 208 -7.81 -4.33 11.81
N ASP A 209 -6.95 -3.48 12.37
CA ASP A 209 -7.21 -2.06 12.49
C ASP A 209 -7.25 -1.38 11.12
N LEU A 210 -6.30 -1.71 10.23
CA LEU A 210 -6.30 -1.22 8.85
C LEU A 210 -7.59 -1.56 8.08
N ILE A 211 -8.13 -2.77 8.29
CA ILE A 211 -9.38 -3.21 7.67
C ILE A 211 -10.62 -2.57 8.35
N GLY A 212 -10.53 -2.30 9.66
CA GLY A 212 -11.58 -1.63 10.44
C GLY A 212 -11.67 -0.12 10.21
N MET A 213 -10.59 0.51 9.73
CA MET A 213 -10.53 1.91 9.28
C MET A 213 -11.37 2.11 8.01
N THR A 214 -12.68 2.17 8.18
CA THR A 214 -13.69 2.30 7.11
C THR A 214 -13.87 3.75 6.61
N SER A 215 -12.83 4.57 6.64
CA SER A 215 -12.85 5.92 6.08
C SER A 215 -11.44 6.47 5.82
N PHE A 216 -11.02 6.44 4.56
CA PHE A 216 -10.03 7.35 3.97
C PHE A 216 -10.67 8.05 2.78
#